data_AF-A0A9D7JFI6-F1
#
_entry.id   AF-A0A9D7JFI6-F1
#
_cell.length_a   1.000
_cell.length_b   1.000
_cell.length_c   1.000
_cell.angle_alpha   90.00
_cell.angle_beta   90.00
_cell.angle_gamma   90.00
#
_symmetry.space_group_name_H-M   'P 1'
#
loop_
_entity.id
_entity.type
_entity.pdbx_description
1 polymer ?
#
loop_
_entity_poly.entity_id
_entity_poly.type
_entity_poly.pdbx_seq_one_letter_code
_entity_poly.pdbx_strand_id
1 'polypeptide(L)'
;MILDIAFLDDATRPAPIRLDGLTPAQRAPGLHLKAVHDHLRDNMKTLAVLIERAAAGGADASEVTAGASGLAMVANYRRFGNLCGQHCRIVHAHHSIEDEAVFPAIAAQGEGFRAIADRLGAEHVVVHELLMRLIDSLNRLAAAPGPALFEETVELYRALERVLLSHLGYEEEAIGDALGAFGIF
;
A
#
# COMPACT_ATOMS: atom_id res chain seq x y z
N MET A 1 11.38 3.00 -15.61
CA MET A 1 11.12 3.38 -14.21
C MET A 1 9.67 3.10 -13.91
N ILE A 2 9.34 2.62 -12.71
CA ILE A 2 7.94 2.38 -12.28
C ILE A 2 7.10 3.68 -12.26
N LEU A 3 7.77 4.84 -12.26
CA LEU A 3 7.17 6.17 -12.12
C LEU A 3 6.76 6.82 -13.45
N ASP A 4 7.02 6.19 -14.60
CA ASP A 4 6.65 6.73 -15.92
C ASP A 4 5.24 6.32 -16.38
N ILE A 5 4.45 5.71 -15.49
CA ILE A 5 3.11 5.27 -15.84
C ILE A 5 2.16 6.47 -15.66
N ALA A 6 1.76 7.11 -16.76
CA ALA A 6 0.79 8.22 -16.77
C ALA A 6 -0.51 7.92 -16.00
N PHE A 7 -0.83 6.64 -15.84
CA PHE A 7 -1.94 6.15 -15.02
C PHE A 7 -1.84 6.54 -13.54
N LEU A 8 -0.65 6.84 -13.02
CA LEU A 8 -0.43 7.28 -11.64
C LEU A 8 -0.57 8.80 -11.45
N ASP A 9 -0.95 9.55 -12.49
CA ASP A 9 -1.28 10.96 -12.34
C ASP A 9 -2.65 11.11 -11.65
N ASP A 10 -2.63 11.58 -10.40
CA ASP A 10 -3.81 11.84 -9.59
C ASP A 10 -4.80 12.79 -10.28
N ALA A 11 -4.31 13.70 -11.15
CA ALA A 11 -5.16 14.65 -11.89
C ALA A 11 -6.04 13.98 -12.95
N THR A 12 -5.76 12.71 -13.30
CA THR A 12 -6.55 11.92 -14.25
C THR A 12 -7.68 11.13 -13.60
N ARG A 13 -7.80 11.17 -12.26
CA ARG A 13 -8.88 10.49 -11.53
C ARG A 13 -10.23 11.16 -11.76
N PRO A 14 -11.32 10.37 -11.91
CA PRO A 14 -12.68 10.91 -11.85
C PRO A 14 -12.92 11.68 -10.55
N ALA A 15 -13.60 12.83 -10.63
CA ALA A 15 -13.90 13.62 -9.45
C ALA A 15 -14.86 12.85 -8.50
N PRO A 16 -14.60 12.85 -7.18
CA PRO A 16 -15.53 12.31 -6.19
C PRO A 16 -16.93 12.89 -6.31
N ILE A 17 -17.94 12.03 -6.20
CA ILE A 17 -19.36 12.43 -6.23
C ILE A 17 -19.79 12.74 -4.80
N ARG A 18 -20.20 13.99 -4.55
CA ARG A 18 -20.68 14.40 -3.22
C ARG A 18 -22.09 13.87 -2.94
N LEU A 19 -22.24 13.22 -1.80
CA LEU A 19 -23.53 12.79 -1.26
C LEU A 19 -23.86 13.63 -0.01
N ASP A 20 -24.89 14.45 -0.12
CA ASP A 20 -25.30 15.37 0.96
C ASP A 20 -26.30 14.72 1.92
N GLY A 21 -26.37 15.24 3.15
CA GLY A 21 -27.41 14.86 4.12
C GLY A 21 -27.27 13.47 4.73
N LEU A 22 -26.09 12.84 4.63
CA LEU A 22 -25.86 11.50 5.19
C LEU A 22 -26.00 11.48 6.72
N THR A 23 -26.74 10.48 7.19
CA THR A 23 -26.85 10.19 8.63
C THR A 23 -25.53 9.61 9.18
N PRO A 24 -25.32 9.65 10.51
CA PRO A 24 -24.17 8.99 11.13
C PRO A 24 -24.06 7.50 10.77
N ALA A 25 -25.20 6.80 10.66
CA ALA A 25 -25.22 5.39 10.27
C ALA A 25 -24.72 5.17 8.83
N GLN A 26 -25.09 6.05 7.90
CA GLN A 26 -24.61 5.98 6.51
C GLN A 26 -23.14 6.35 6.37
N ARG A 27 -22.56 7.10 7.33
CA ARG A 27 -21.11 7.39 7.35
C ARG A 27 -20.28 6.25 7.95
N ALA A 28 -20.88 5.36 8.72
CA ALA A 28 -20.15 4.33 9.47
C ALA A 28 -19.34 3.37 8.59
N PRO A 29 -19.84 2.87 7.44
CA PRO A 29 -19.05 2.01 6.57
C PRO A 29 -17.79 2.70 6.00
N GLY A 30 -17.91 3.96 5.56
CA GLY A 30 -16.75 4.75 5.11
C GLY A 30 -15.72 5.00 6.20
N LEU A 31 -16.18 5.24 7.45
CA LEU A 31 -15.29 5.35 8.60
C LEU A 31 -14.59 4.02 8.92
N HIS A 32 -15.26 2.90 8.70
CA HIS A 32 -14.64 1.58 8.87
C HIS A 32 -13.58 1.32 7.80
N LEU A 33 -13.88 1.60 6.52
CA LEU A 33 -12.90 1.55 5.44
C LEU A 33 -11.65 2.38 5.79
N LYS A 34 -11.88 3.62 6.21
CA LYS A 34 -10.80 4.49 6.67
C LYS A 34 -9.98 3.89 7.81
N ALA A 35 -10.60 3.24 8.78
CA ALA A 35 -9.88 2.59 9.87
C ALA A 35 -9.00 1.43 9.40
N VAL A 36 -9.46 0.64 8.42
CA VAL A 36 -8.64 -0.38 7.74
C VAL A 36 -7.47 0.29 7.02
N HIS A 37 -7.71 1.36 6.27
CA HIS A 37 -6.66 2.09 5.56
C HIS A 37 -5.64 2.69 6.51
N ASP A 38 -6.07 3.26 7.63
CA ASP A 38 -5.16 3.82 8.64
C ASP A 38 -4.24 2.72 9.22
N HIS A 39 -4.74 1.49 9.39
CA HIS A 39 -3.88 0.35 9.73
C HIS A 39 -2.83 0.04 8.65
N LEU A 40 -3.20 0.14 7.36
CA LEU A 40 -2.24 -0.01 6.26
C LEU A 40 -1.19 1.10 6.26
N ARG A 41 -1.60 2.35 6.49
CA ARG A 41 -0.69 3.51 6.61
C ARG A 41 0.31 3.32 7.75
N ASP A 42 -0.15 2.84 8.89
CA ASP A 42 0.71 2.63 10.05
C ASP A 42 1.70 1.48 9.85
N ASN A 43 1.30 0.43 9.14
CA ASN A 43 2.23 -0.62 8.70
C ASN A 43 3.31 -0.04 7.76
N MET A 44 2.95 0.84 6.83
CA MET A 44 3.93 1.52 5.98
C MET A 44 4.92 2.34 6.80
N LYS A 45 4.46 3.18 7.74
CA LYS A 45 5.37 3.93 8.65
C LYS A 45 6.31 3.02 9.44
N THR A 46 5.79 1.89 9.93
CA THR A 46 6.59 0.91 10.67
C THR A 46 7.71 0.33 9.79
N LEU A 47 7.40 0.04 8.53
CA LEU A 47 8.39 -0.44 7.57
C LEU A 47 9.44 0.62 7.24
N ALA A 48 9.06 1.89 7.08
CA ALA A 48 9.99 2.99 6.85
C ALA A 48 11.02 3.11 7.99
N VAL A 49 10.58 3.03 9.25
CA VAL A 49 11.47 3.05 10.43
C VAL A 49 12.44 1.86 10.42
N LEU A 50 12.01 0.69 9.96
CA LEU A 50 12.87 -0.49 9.85
C LEU A 50 13.89 -0.36 8.73
N ILE A 51 13.53 0.26 7.61
CA ILE A 51 14.45 0.59 6.52
C ILE A 51 15.53 1.53 7.02
N GLU A 52 15.16 2.60 7.74
CA GLU A 52 16.12 3.55 8.31
C GLU A 52 17.10 2.88 9.28
N ARG A 53 16.61 2.00 10.15
CA ARG A 53 17.46 1.22 11.07
C ARG A 53 18.37 0.24 10.35
N ALA A 54 17.87 -0.42 9.31
CA ALA A 54 18.66 -1.33 8.49
C ALA A 54 19.77 -0.61 7.72
N ALA A 55 19.51 0.61 7.24
CA ALA A 55 20.50 1.46 6.61
C ALA A 55 21.55 1.97 7.63
N ALA A 56 21.12 2.43 8.80
CA ALA A 56 22.02 2.92 9.85
C ALA A 56 22.93 1.82 10.43
N GLY A 57 22.42 0.61 10.60
CA GLY A 57 23.22 -0.55 11.04
C GLY A 57 24.31 -0.98 10.03
N GLY A 58 24.23 -0.51 8.78
CA GLY A 58 25.33 -0.62 7.81
C GLY A 58 26.40 0.48 7.98
N ALA A 59 26.06 1.61 8.59
CA ALA A 59 26.96 2.75 8.81
C ALA A 59 27.75 2.67 10.12
N ASP A 60 27.18 2.04 11.17
CA ASP A 60 27.73 1.98 12.54
C ASP A 60 28.73 0.83 12.77
N ALA A 61 29.17 0.16 11.70
CA ALA A 61 30.08 -0.98 11.77
C ALA A 61 31.51 -0.63 12.25
N SER A 62 31.80 0.63 12.56
CA SER A 62 33.12 1.09 12.98
C SER A 62 33.49 0.72 14.43
N GLU A 63 32.53 0.36 15.29
CA GLU A 63 32.79 0.01 16.71
C GLU A 63 32.61 -1.49 17.03
N VAL A 64 32.14 -2.29 16.08
CA VAL A 64 31.83 -3.72 16.26
C VAL A 64 32.71 -4.54 15.32
N THR A 65 33.29 -5.65 15.81
CA THR A 65 34.11 -6.55 14.95
C THR A 65 33.34 -6.90 13.67
N ALA A 66 34.03 -6.94 12.52
CA ALA A 66 33.40 -7.11 11.20
C ALA A 66 32.39 -8.29 11.13
N GLY A 67 32.62 -9.36 11.90
CA GLY A 67 31.71 -10.50 12.00
C GLY A 67 30.38 -10.19 12.71
N ALA A 68 30.38 -9.41 13.77
CA ALA A 68 29.16 -9.04 14.50
C ALA A 68 28.36 -7.94 13.77
N SER A 69 29.03 -7.00 13.09
CA SER A 69 28.39 -6.02 12.21
C SER A 69 27.64 -6.69 11.04
N GLY A 70 28.24 -7.73 10.44
CA GLY A 70 27.59 -8.52 9.39
C GLY A 70 26.34 -9.27 9.88
N LEU A 71 26.38 -9.86 11.08
CA LEU A 71 25.24 -10.58 11.64
C LEU A 71 24.06 -9.66 11.99
N ALA A 72 24.33 -8.47 12.54
CA ALA A 72 23.31 -7.48 12.86
C ALA A 72 22.60 -6.96 11.60
N MET A 73 23.35 -6.70 10.54
CA MET A 73 22.81 -6.28 9.25
C MET A 73 21.88 -7.36 8.63
N VAL A 74 22.32 -8.63 8.61
CA VAL A 74 21.50 -9.75 8.10
C VAL A 74 20.20 -9.91 8.91
N ALA A 75 20.27 -9.75 10.23
CA ALA A 75 19.08 -9.82 11.09
C ALA A 75 18.08 -8.69 10.78
N ASN A 76 18.56 -7.46 10.55
CA ASN A 76 17.72 -6.33 10.18
C ASN A 76 17.02 -6.56 8.82
N TYR A 77 17.73 -7.06 7.81
CA TYR A 77 17.14 -7.34 6.50
C TYR A 77 16.05 -8.41 6.56
N ARG A 78 16.26 -9.48 7.34
CA ARG A 78 15.23 -10.52 7.55
C ARG A 78 13.99 -9.98 8.23
N ARG A 79 14.15 -9.12 9.25
CA ARG A 79 13.03 -8.51 9.96
C ARG A 79 12.20 -7.62 9.04
N PHE A 80 12.86 -6.79 8.23
CA PHE A 80 12.22 -5.98 7.20
C PHE A 80 11.46 -6.87 6.20
N GLY A 81 12.11 -7.92 5.68
CA GLY A 81 11.52 -8.93 4.81
C GLY A 81 10.19 -9.48 5.31
N ASN A 82 10.18 -10.01 6.54
CA ASN A 82 9.00 -10.65 7.13
C ASN A 82 7.82 -9.69 7.30
N LEU A 83 8.07 -8.49 7.83
CA LEU A 83 7.01 -7.51 8.08
C LEU A 83 6.47 -6.94 6.79
N CYS A 84 7.34 -6.71 5.80
CA CYS A 84 6.90 -6.23 4.50
C CYS A 84 6.04 -7.29 3.79
N GLY A 85 6.45 -8.57 3.82
CA GLY A 85 5.64 -9.67 3.29
C GLY A 85 4.29 -9.83 4.01
N GLN A 86 4.22 -9.60 5.32
CA GLN A 86 2.93 -9.58 6.04
C GLN A 86 2.04 -8.43 5.58
N HIS A 87 2.58 -7.22 5.50
CA HIS A 87 1.84 -6.06 5.01
C HIS A 87 1.30 -6.30 3.59
N CYS A 88 2.13 -6.85 2.69
CA CYS A 88 1.72 -7.16 1.32
C CYS A 88 0.52 -8.12 1.27
N ARG A 89 0.47 -9.13 2.15
CA ARG A 89 -0.67 -10.06 2.24
C ARG A 89 -1.96 -9.37 2.71
N ILE A 90 -1.85 -8.43 3.66
CA ILE A 90 -3.00 -7.69 4.17
C ILE A 90 -3.58 -6.78 3.08
N VAL A 91 -2.73 -6.02 2.39
CA VAL A 91 -3.15 -5.17 1.26
C VAL A 91 -3.81 -6.01 0.17
N HIS A 92 -3.19 -7.13 -0.20
CA HIS A 92 -3.77 -8.03 -1.21
C HIS A 92 -5.16 -8.55 -0.82
N ALA A 93 -5.35 -8.98 0.43
CA ALA A 93 -6.64 -9.48 0.89
C ALA A 93 -7.73 -8.39 0.90
N HIS A 94 -7.39 -7.19 1.36
CA HIS A 94 -8.28 -6.03 1.35
C HIS A 94 -8.70 -5.66 -0.07
N HIS A 95 -7.75 -5.47 -0.98
CA HIS A 95 -8.04 -5.12 -2.37
C HIS A 95 -8.82 -6.23 -3.10
N SER A 96 -8.57 -7.50 -2.79
CA SER A 96 -9.34 -8.61 -3.39
C SER A 96 -10.81 -8.54 -3.00
N ILE A 97 -11.14 -8.17 -1.76
CA ILE A 97 -12.53 -7.98 -1.32
C ILE A 97 -13.17 -6.81 -2.07
N GLU A 98 -12.43 -5.72 -2.26
CA GLU A 98 -12.91 -4.57 -3.02
C GLU A 98 -13.18 -4.90 -4.47
N ASP A 99 -12.23 -5.54 -5.14
CA ASP A 99 -12.34 -5.95 -6.55
C ASP A 99 -13.50 -6.92 -6.77
N GLU A 100 -13.68 -7.89 -5.88
CA GLU A 100 -14.69 -8.95 -6.03
C GLU A 100 -16.09 -8.51 -5.60
N ALA A 101 -16.22 -7.57 -4.66
CA ALA A 101 -17.50 -7.26 -4.04
C ALA A 101 -17.84 -5.76 -3.99
N VAL A 102 -16.93 -4.90 -3.53
CA VAL A 102 -17.23 -3.48 -3.30
C VAL A 102 -17.35 -2.72 -4.63
N PHE A 103 -16.35 -2.81 -5.49
CA PHE A 103 -16.29 -2.05 -6.74
C PHE A 103 -17.40 -2.43 -7.73
N PRO A 104 -17.77 -3.71 -7.90
CA PRO A 104 -18.96 -4.06 -8.69
C PRO A 104 -20.24 -3.42 -8.14
N ALA A 105 -20.42 -3.39 -6.82
CA ALA A 105 -21.60 -2.81 -6.18
C ALA A 105 -21.64 -1.28 -6.32
N ILE A 106 -20.49 -0.60 -6.24
CA ILE A 106 -20.34 0.83 -6.50
C ILE A 106 -20.61 1.15 -7.98
N ALA A 107 -20.04 0.37 -8.91
CA ALA A 107 -20.22 0.58 -10.34
C ALA A 107 -21.69 0.45 -10.79
N ALA A 108 -22.50 -0.34 -10.06
CA ALA A 108 -23.92 -0.48 -10.31
C ALA A 108 -24.74 0.80 -9.99
N GLN A 109 -24.18 1.80 -9.30
CA GLN A 109 -24.89 3.00 -8.84
C GLN A 109 -24.94 4.14 -9.88
N GLY A 110 -24.38 3.93 -11.07
CA GLY A 110 -24.44 4.86 -12.19
C GLY A 110 -23.11 5.07 -12.90
N GLU A 111 -23.13 5.80 -14.01
CA GLU A 111 -21.94 6.00 -14.85
C GLU A 111 -20.78 6.70 -14.12
N GLY A 112 -21.09 7.67 -13.26
CA GLY A 112 -20.07 8.37 -12.48
C GLY A 112 -19.35 7.44 -11.48
N PHE A 113 -20.11 6.62 -10.74
CA PHE A 113 -19.52 5.65 -9.81
C PHE A 113 -18.81 4.49 -10.51
N ARG A 114 -19.29 4.08 -11.69
CA ARG A 114 -18.58 3.12 -12.54
C ARG A 114 -17.21 3.65 -12.97
N ALA A 115 -17.11 4.92 -13.40
CA ALA A 115 -15.82 5.50 -13.74
C ALA A 115 -14.84 5.52 -12.56
N ILE A 116 -15.33 5.82 -11.35
CA ILE A 116 -14.55 5.77 -10.11
C ILE A 116 -14.09 4.34 -9.81
N ALA A 117 -15.00 3.36 -9.83
CA ALA A 117 -14.70 1.95 -9.57
C ALA A 117 -13.70 1.38 -10.60
N ASP A 118 -13.88 1.68 -11.89
CA ASP A 118 -12.95 1.26 -12.94
C ASP A 118 -11.54 1.85 -12.73
N ARG A 119 -11.48 3.11 -12.27
CA ARG A 119 -10.20 3.75 -11.92
C ARG A 119 -9.55 3.08 -10.71
N LEU A 120 -10.29 2.83 -9.64
CA LEU A 120 -9.78 2.18 -8.43
C LEU A 120 -9.27 0.76 -8.73
N GLY A 121 -10.03 -0.04 -9.48
CA GLY A 121 -9.62 -1.38 -9.91
C GLY A 121 -8.36 -1.37 -10.79
N ALA A 122 -8.22 -0.37 -11.67
CA ALA A 122 -6.98 -0.22 -12.45
C ALA A 122 -5.79 0.22 -11.56
N GLU A 123 -6.02 0.98 -10.49
CA GLU A 123 -5.00 1.29 -9.47
C GLU A 123 -4.60 0.05 -8.66
N HIS A 124 -5.54 -0.85 -8.36
CA HIS A 124 -5.24 -2.15 -7.74
C HIS A 124 -4.28 -2.99 -8.57
N VAL A 125 -4.40 -2.99 -9.90
CA VAL A 125 -3.46 -3.71 -10.78
C VAL A 125 -2.03 -3.19 -10.61
N VAL A 126 -1.85 -1.87 -10.52
CA VAL A 126 -0.52 -1.26 -10.33
C VAL A 126 0.02 -1.55 -8.93
N VAL A 127 -0.81 -1.42 -7.89
CA VAL A 127 -0.43 -1.78 -6.52
C VAL A 127 -0.01 -3.25 -6.45
N HIS A 128 -0.78 -4.15 -7.06
CA HIS A 128 -0.47 -5.59 -7.09
C HIS A 128 0.87 -5.88 -7.77
N GLU A 129 1.16 -5.27 -8.92
CA GLU A 129 2.44 -5.43 -9.59
C GLU A 129 3.62 -4.97 -8.71
N LEU A 130 3.45 -3.85 -7.98
CA LEU A 130 4.47 -3.36 -7.04
C LEU A 130 4.65 -4.29 -5.84
N LEU A 131 3.55 -4.83 -5.30
CA LEU A 131 3.59 -5.82 -4.23
C LEU A 131 4.36 -7.07 -4.68
N MET A 132 4.09 -7.59 -5.88
CA MET A 132 4.75 -8.79 -6.40
C MET A 132 6.25 -8.56 -6.62
N ARG A 133 6.65 -7.42 -7.19
CA ARG A 133 8.07 -7.06 -7.34
C ARG A 133 8.77 -6.89 -6.00
N LEU A 134 8.09 -6.27 -5.03
CA LEU A 134 8.64 -6.09 -3.69
C LEU A 134 8.81 -7.44 -2.99
N ILE A 135 7.81 -8.34 -3.06
CA ILE A 135 7.91 -9.71 -2.52
C ILE A 135 9.10 -10.46 -3.13
N ASP A 136 9.26 -10.41 -4.46
CA ASP A 136 10.41 -11.04 -5.13
C ASP A 136 11.75 -10.47 -4.63
N SER A 137 11.87 -9.15 -4.56
CA SER A 137 13.07 -8.47 -4.06
C SER A 137 13.37 -8.83 -2.60
N LEU A 138 12.35 -8.93 -1.74
CA LEU A 138 12.52 -9.37 -0.35
C LEU A 138 12.97 -10.83 -0.25
N ASN A 139 12.44 -11.71 -1.11
CA ASN A 139 12.87 -13.11 -1.17
C ASN A 139 14.33 -13.23 -1.60
N ARG A 140 14.73 -12.47 -2.63
CA ARG A 140 16.13 -12.38 -3.07
C ARG A 140 17.02 -11.85 -1.94
N LEU A 141 16.58 -10.81 -1.23
CA LEU A 141 17.31 -10.20 -0.12
C LEU A 141 17.46 -11.17 1.07
N ALA A 142 16.44 -11.98 1.35
CA ALA A 142 16.49 -12.99 2.40
C ALA A 142 17.45 -14.14 2.06
N ALA A 143 17.52 -14.53 0.78
CA ALA A 143 18.40 -15.60 0.30
C ALA A 143 19.87 -15.15 0.22
N ALA A 144 20.13 -13.94 -0.26
CA ALA A 144 21.47 -13.37 -0.41
C ALA A 144 21.49 -11.88 0.01
N PRO A 145 21.60 -11.59 1.32
CA PRO A 145 21.72 -10.24 1.85
C PRO A 145 22.86 -9.44 1.20
N GLY A 146 22.59 -8.22 0.76
CA GLY A 146 23.62 -7.33 0.20
C GLY A 146 23.16 -5.87 0.05
N PRO A 147 24.07 -4.88 0.17
CA PRO A 147 23.70 -3.47 0.15
C PRO A 147 22.98 -3.01 -1.13
N ALA A 148 23.45 -3.45 -2.30
CA ALA A 148 22.83 -3.07 -3.59
C ALA A 148 21.40 -3.59 -3.73
N LEU A 149 21.15 -4.84 -3.32
CA LEU A 149 19.81 -5.43 -3.35
C LEU A 149 18.89 -4.82 -2.28
N PHE A 150 19.45 -4.43 -1.13
CA PHE A 150 18.71 -3.68 -0.13
C PHE A 150 18.24 -2.33 -0.69
N GLU A 151 19.12 -1.58 -1.35
CA GLU A 151 18.78 -0.30 -2.01
C GLU A 151 17.69 -0.48 -3.09
N GLU A 152 17.82 -1.50 -3.97
CA GLU A 152 16.78 -1.86 -4.96
C GLU A 152 15.43 -2.13 -4.29
N THR A 153 15.44 -2.87 -3.17
CA THR A 153 14.23 -3.20 -2.41
C THR A 153 13.60 -1.97 -1.76
N VAL A 154 14.42 -1.04 -1.26
CA VAL A 154 13.95 0.23 -0.69
C VAL A 154 13.29 1.10 -1.75
N GLU A 155 13.85 1.19 -2.96
CA GLU A 155 13.23 1.93 -4.06
C GLU A 155 11.86 1.37 -4.45
N LEU A 156 11.72 0.04 -4.52
CA LEU A 156 10.42 -0.61 -4.75
C LEU A 156 9.43 -0.31 -3.63
N TYR A 157 9.87 -0.38 -2.38
CA TYR A 157 9.04 -0.02 -1.23
C TYR A 157 8.56 1.43 -1.30
N ARG A 158 9.44 2.39 -1.63
CA ARG A 158 9.08 3.81 -1.73
C ARG A 158 8.13 4.08 -2.90
N ALA A 159 8.26 3.32 -3.98
CA ALA A 159 7.29 3.39 -5.08
C ALA A 159 5.91 2.88 -4.64
N LEU A 160 5.86 1.71 -3.98
CA LEU A 160 4.62 1.19 -3.40
C LEU A 160 4.00 2.17 -2.40
N GLU A 161 4.81 2.77 -1.53
CA GLU A 161 4.35 3.74 -0.53
C GLU A 161 3.64 4.92 -1.15
N ARG A 162 4.25 5.56 -2.16
CA ARG A 162 3.62 6.69 -2.84
C ARG A 162 2.29 6.32 -3.48
N VAL A 163 2.27 5.20 -4.21
CA VAL A 163 1.07 4.76 -4.95
C VAL A 163 -0.04 4.35 -4.00
N LEU A 164 0.27 3.50 -3.02
CA LEU A 164 -0.71 2.99 -2.07
C LEU A 164 -1.30 4.13 -1.23
N LEU A 165 -0.47 5.03 -0.70
CA LEU A 165 -1.00 6.13 0.13
C LEU A 165 -1.89 7.11 -0.64
N SER A 166 -1.54 7.40 -1.90
CA SER A 166 -2.38 8.20 -2.79
C SER A 166 -3.71 7.49 -3.08
N HIS A 167 -3.65 6.21 -3.44
CA HIS A 167 -4.79 5.36 -3.73
C HIS A 167 -5.81 5.32 -2.56
N LEU A 168 -5.34 4.97 -1.35
CA LEU A 168 -6.20 4.88 -0.16
C LEU A 168 -6.89 6.22 0.15
N GLY A 169 -6.21 7.35 -0.11
CA GLY A 169 -6.79 8.68 0.09
C GLY A 169 -7.91 8.98 -0.91
N TYR A 170 -7.69 8.65 -2.19
CA TYR A 170 -8.71 8.83 -3.21
C TYR A 170 -9.92 7.93 -2.99
N GLU A 171 -9.72 6.66 -2.64
CA GLU A 171 -10.81 5.73 -2.37
C GLU A 171 -11.70 6.21 -1.21
N GLU A 172 -11.09 6.63 -0.10
CA GLU A 172 -11.80 7.22 1.04
C GLU A 172 -12.70 8.39 0.62
N GLU A 173 -12.18 9.29 -0.21
CA GLU A 173 -12.91 10.46 -0.68
C GLU A 173 -13.99 10.10 -1.72
N ALA A 174 -13.68 9.18 -2.63
CA ALA A 174 -14.50 8.88 -3.79
C ALA A 174 -15.67 7.94 -3.49
N ILE A 175 -15.48 6.97 -2.59
CA ILE A 175 -16.50 5.94 -2.31
C ILE A 175 -16.86 5.79 -0.83
N GLY A 176 -16.12 6.38 0.12
CA GLY A 176 -16.35 6.16 1.55
C GLY A 176 -17.79 6.49 1.99
N ASP A 177 -18.30 7.65 1.59
CA ASP A 177 -19.68 8.07 1.86
C ASP A 177 -20.72 7.25 1.05
N ALA A 178 -20.33 6.74 -0.12
CA ALA A 178 -21.19 5.94 -0.99
C ALA A 178 -21.49 4.55 -0.40
N LEU A 179 -20.55 3.97 0.34
CA LEU A 179 -20.72 2.65 0.97
C LEU A 179 -22.02 2.57 1.78
N GLY A 180 -22.15 3.40 2.81
CA GLY A 180 -23.36 3.38 3.64
C GLY A 180 -24.58 4.05 2.98
N ALA A 181 -24.38 5.00 2.07
CA ALA A 181 -25.48 5.62 1.33
C ALA A 181 -26.24 4.60 0.46
N PHE A 182 -25.53 3.63 -0.11
CA PHE A 182 -26.08 2.59 -0.98
C PHE A 182 -26.30 1.24 -0.27
N GLY A 183 -26.01 1.15 1.03
CA GLY A 183 -26.15 -0.09 1.80
C GLY A 183 -25.14 -1.17 1.39
N ILE A 184 -23.95 -0.75 0.96
CA ILE A 184 -22.83 -1.60 0.60
C ILE A 184 -21.98 -1.78 1.86
N PHE A 185 -22.19 -2.92 2.52
CA PHE A 185 -21.64 -3.34 3.83
C PHE A 185 -22.18 -2.60 5.06
#